data_AF-A0A925NPH6-F1
#
_entry.id   AF-A0A925NPH6-F1
#
_cell.length_a   1.000
_cell.length_b   1.000
_cell.length_c   1.000
_cell.angle_alpha   90.00
_cell.angle_beta   90.00
_cell.angle_gamma   90.00
#
_symmetry.space_group_name_H-M   'P 1'
#
loop_
_entity.id
_entity.type
_entity.pdbx_description
1 polymer ?
#
loop_
_entity_poly.entity_id
_entity_poly.type
_entity_poly.pdbx_seq_one_letter_code
_entity_poly.pdbx_strand_id
1 'polypeptide(L)'
;MAEKTSNISLRIPEEYRKRLQLQADKKGASFNAHLLRVIEIHLMSSGFGPTSVTSSSGKLFQIRCEPYLDNVDETTWAYFIDEPKFEKERAYYLIGIGRTILRDWQVKDKVQVSKEVGLALLNYYNRRGMDVDKLVFNQYPGPDNDGRRILQVAEVPETLEQYFDMLMTDTWVDKFVTQDEKSQDMRRGRPESALYR
;
A
#
# COMPACT_ATOMS: atom_id res chain seq x y z
N MET A 1 -0.99 7.67 20.93
CA MET A 1 0.03 7.14 21.87
C MET A 1 1.37 7.24 21.17
N ALA A 2 2.40 7.80 21.81
CA ALA A 2 3.72 7.88 21.18
C ALA A 2 4.30 6.46 21.00
N GLU A 3 4.67 6.09 19.78
CA GLU A 3 5.35 4.83 19.50
C GLU A 3 6.65 4.76 20.31
N LYS A 4 6.84 3.67 21.08
CA LYS A 4 8.07 3.43 21.82
C LYS A 4 9.20 3.14 20.83
N THR A 5 10.09 4.11 20.62
CA THR A 5 11.34 3.90 19.89
C THR A 5 12.36 3.18 20.78
N SER A 6 12.97 2.12 20.25
CA SER A 6 14.05 1.38 20.91
C SER A 6 15.38 1.70 20.24
N ASN A 7 16.41 1.99 21.03
CA ASN A 7 17.75 2.25 20.52
C ASN A 7 18.45 0.93 20.20
N ILE A 8 18.90 0.76 18.96
CA ILE A 8 19.62 -0.43 18.49
C ILE A 8 21.01 -0.02 18.02
N SER A 9 22.05 -0.72 18.47
CA SER A 9 23.43 -0.50 18.03
C SER A 9 23.79 -1.44 16.89
N LEU A 10 24.12 -0.88 15.72
CA LEU A 10 24.56 -1.61 14.54
C LEU A 10 26.07 -1.54 14.39
N ARG A 11 26.75 -2.69 14.25
CA ARG A 11 28.18 -2.76 13.95
C ARG A 11 28.39 -2.87 12.44
N ILE A 12 28.66 -1.73 11.81
CA ILE A 12 28.86 -1.63 10.36
C ILE A 12 30.35 -1.47 10.06
N PRO A 13 30.96 -2.28 9.18
CA PRO A 13 32.35 -2.08 8.78
C PRO A 13 32.56 -0.69 8.18
N GLU A 14 33.73 -0.11 8.40
CA GLU A 14 33.94 1.32 8.18
C GLU A 14 33.78 1.76 6.72
N GLU A 15 34.19 0.93 5.76
CA GLU A 15 33.96 1.21 4.33
C GLU A 15 32.46 1.33 3.98
N TYR A 16 31.63 0.43 4.50
CA TYR A 16 30.18 0.47 4.27
C TYR A 16 29.55 1.67 4.97
N ARG A 17 29.99 2.01 6.19
CA ARG A 17 29.53 3.20 6.91
C ARG A 17 29.80 4.48 6.11
N LYS A 18 31.01 4.63 5.55
CA LYS A 18 31.38 5.79 4.70
C LYS A 18 30.50 5.88 3.45
N ARG A 19 30.23 4.76 2.78
CA ARG A 19 29.34 4.72 1.62
C ARG A 19 27.90 5.10 1.97
N LEU A 20 27.36 4.58 3.08
CA LEU A 20 26.02 4.91 3.57
C LEU A 20 25.91 6.40 3.94
N GLN A 21 26.95 6.97 4.56
CA GLN A 21 26.99 8.40 4.90
C GLN A 21 26.97 9.26 3.64
N LEU A 22 27.83 8.95 2.66
CA LEU A 22 27.84 9.65 1.38
C LEU A 22 26.49 9.60 0.64
N GLN A 23 25.78 8.48 0.73
CA GLN A 23 24.44 8.35 0.17
C GLN A 23 23.41 9.20 0.91
N ALA A 24 23.46 9.22 2.25
CA ALA A 24 22.57 10.05 3.07
C ALA A 24 22.78 11.54 2.77
N ASP A 25 24.04 11.97 2.69
CA ASP A 25 24.42 13.36 2.40
C ASP A 25 23.93 13.79 1.01
N LYS A 26 24.11 12.93 0.00
CA LYS A 26 23.59 13.18 -1.37
C LYS A 26 22.07 13.33 -1.41
N LYS A 27 21.35 12.67 -0.50
CA LYS A 27 19.89 12.71 -0.38
C LYS A 27 19.39 13.80 0.56
N GLY A 28 20.28 14.58 1.18
CA GLY A 28 19.90 15.58 2.19
C GLY A 28 19.22 14.97 3.42
N ALA A 29 19.46 13.69 3.71
CA ALA A 29 18.83 12.97 4.81
C ALA A 29 19.80 12.76 5.97
N SER A 30 19.29 12.64 7.20
CA SER A 30 20.13 12.24 8.33
C SER A 30 20.61 10.80 8.14
N PHE A 31 21.81 10.50 8.65
CA PHE A 31 22.38 9.15 8.54
C PHE A 31 21.46 8.08 9.14
N ASN A 32 20.79 8.39 10.26
CA ASN A 32 19.84 7.49 10.91
C ASN A 32 18.59 7.26 10.03
N ALA A 33 18.03 8.30 9.43
CA ALA A 33 16.89 8.18 8.53
C ALA A 33 17.24 7.33 7.29
N HIS A 34 18.44 7.52 6.73
CA HIS A 34 18.92 6.73 5.61
C HIS A 34 19.16 5.25 5.99
N LEU A 35 19.74 4.99 7.16
CA LEU A 35 19.92 3.62 7.67
C LEU A 35 18.58 2.89 7.86
N LEU A 36 17.61 3.56 8.49
CA LEU A 36 16.26 3.04 8.64
C LEU A 36 15.64 2.73 7.28
N ARG A 37 15.81 3.63 6.31
CA ARG A 37 15.31 3.41 4.94
C ARG A 37 15.95 2.21 4.24
N VAL A 38 17.26 2.01 4.41
CA VAL A 38 17.98 0.86 3.84
C VAL A 38 17.50 -0.44 4.49
N ILE A 39 17.35 -0.46 5.81
CA ILE A 39 16.84 -1.63 6.54
C ILE A 39 15.39 -1.90 6.14
N GLU A 40 14.56 -0.86 6.07
CA GLU A 40 13.19 -0.95 5.57
C GLU A 40 13.22 -1.60 4.20
N ILE A 41 13.85 -1.01 3.18
CA ILE A 41 13.95 -1.56 1.82
C ILE A 41 14.42 -3.03 1.82
N HIS A 42 15.40 -3.38 2.65
CA HIS A 42 15.86 -4.77 2.75
C HIS A 42 14.78 -5.69 3.32
N LEU A 43 14.11 -5.28 4.40
CA LEU A 43 12.97 -5.99 4.96
C LEU A 43 11.82 -6.08 3.95
N MET A 44 11.51 -5.00 3.23
CA MET A 44 10.53 -4.97 2.13
C MET A 44 10.85 -6.02 1.05
N SER A 45 12.10 -6.05 0.59
CA SER A 45 12.58 -7.03 -0.40
C SER A 45 12.56 -8.46 0.13
N SER A 46 12.58 -8.61 1.46
CA SER A 46 12.48 -9.89 2.17
C SER A 46 11.05 -10.22 2.60
N GLY A 47 10.05 -9.44 2.20
CA GLY A 47 8.63 -9.63 2.55
C GLY A 47 8.24 -9.20 3.97
N PHE A 48 9.12 -8.51 4.70
CA PHE A 48 9.00 -8.10 6.11
C PHE A 48 8.66 -6.61 6.28
N GLY A 49 7.73 -6.07 5.49
CA GLY A 49 7.22 -4.70 5.69
C GLY A 49 5.69 -4.66 5.55
N PRO A 50 4.93 -4.10 6.52
CA PRO A 50 3.46 -4.05 6.43
C PRO A 50 2.95 -3.18 5.29
N THR A 51 3.77 -2.25 4.81
CA THR A 51 3.45 -1.22 3.81
C THR A 51 4.32 -1.36 2.56
N SER A 52 4.73 -2.57 2.24
CA SER A 52 5.83 -2.81 1.32
C SER A 52 5.57 -4.02 0.47
N VAL A 53 5.47 -3.79 -0.83
CA VAL A 53 4.98 -4.80 -1.77
C VAL A 53 5.98 -4.92 -2.90
N THR A 54 6.50 -6.13 -3.10
CA THR A 54 7.21 -6.47 -4.33
C THR A 54 6.17 -6.94 -5.34
N SER A 55 6.03 -6.21 -6.43
CA SER A 55 5.07 -6.52 -7.47
C SER A 55 5.35 -7.88 -8.12
N SER A 56 4.35 -8.46 -8.77
CA SER A 56 4.54 -9.69 -9.56
C SER A 56 5.59 -9.51 -10.68
N SER A 57 5.76 -8.28 -11.18
CA SER A 57 6.82 -7.89 -12.11
C SER A 57 8.19 -7.63 -11.48
N GLY A 58 8.34 -7.79 -10.16
CA GLY A 58 9.61 -7.62 -9.43
C GLY A 58 9.97 -6.18 -9.05
N LYS A 59 9.04 -5.22 -9.22
CA LYS A 59 9.22 -3.84 -8.78
C LYS A 59 8.97 -3.72 -7.29
N LEU A 60 9.74 -2.88 -6.60
CA LEU A 60 9.51 -2.60 -5.20
C LEU A 60 8.63 -1.37 -5.04
N PHE A 61 7.51 -1.52 -4.35
CA PHE A 61 6.61 -0.42 -3.99
C PHE A 61 6.53 -0.21 -2.49
N GLN A 62 6.44 1.05 -2.08
CA GLN A 62 6.07 1.46 -0.74
C GLN A 62 4.64 2.00 -0.77
N ILE A 63 3.83 1.59 0.21
CA ILE A 63 2.44 2.00 0.34
C ILE A 63 2.34 3.01 1.48
N ARG A 64 2.14 4.29 1.18
CA ARG A 64 1.78 5.28 2.20
C ARG A 64 0.27 5.32 2.35
N CYS A 65 -0.20 5.45 3.58
CA CYS A 65 -1.63 5.49 3.90
C CYS A 65 -1.98 6.80 4.59
N GLU A 66 -3.00 7.49 4.12
CA GLU A 66 -3.53 8.70 4.75
C GLU A 66 -5.04 8.56 4.98
N PRO A 67 -5.59 9.06 6.10
CA PRO A 67 -7.03 9.06 6.30
C PRO A 67 -7.71 9.83 5.17
N TYR A 68 -8.69 9.22 4.52
CA TYR A 68 -9.56 9.94 3.59
C TYR A 68 -10.82 10.40 4.34
N LEU A 69 -11.51 11.40 3.80
CA LEU A 69 -12.68 12.01 4.43
C LEU A 69 -13.71 10.93 4.79
N ASP A 70 -13.79 10.62 6.08
CA ASP A 70 -14.71 9.64 6.66
C ASP A 70 -16.13 10.20 6.56
N ASN A 71 -17.04 9.46 5.95
CA ASN A 71 -18.43 9.88 5.83
C ASN A 71 -19.34 9.03 6.74
N VAL A 72 -20.65 9.24 6.69
CA VAL A 72 -21.58 8.52 7.59
C VAL A 72 -21.72 7.04 7.21
N ASP A 73 -21.45 6.68 5.96
CA ASP A 73 -21.79 5.39 5.35
C ASP A 73 -20.59 4.46 5.16
N GLU A 74 -19.38 4.98 5.04
CA GLU A 74 -18.13 4.26 4.81
C GLU A 74 -16.96 4.87 5.59
N THR A 75 -15.99 4.03 5.92
CA THR A 75 -14.68 4.47 6.42
C THR A 75 -13.63 4.13 5.38
N THR A 76 -12.95 5.16 4.88
CA THR A 76 -12.12 5.10 3.68
C THR A 76 -10.71 5.62 3.96
N TRP A 77 -9.71 4.98 3.37
CA TRP A 77 -8.31 5.38 3.41
C TRP A 77 -7.77 5.65 2.01
N ALA A 78 -6.86 6.60 1.91
CA ALA A 78 -6.06 6.85 0.73
C ALA A 78 -4.76 6.04 0.79
N TYR A 79 -4.44 5.34 -0.29
CA TYR A 79 -3.26 4.51 -0.45
C TYR A 79 -2.44 5.02 -1.63
N PHE A 80 -1.22 5.48 -1.35
CA PHE A 80 -0.28 5.97 -2.34
C PHE A 80 0.76 4.87 -2.61
N ILE A 81 0.87 4.45 -3.86
CA ILE A 81 1.83 3.44 -4.30
C ILE A 81 3.05 4.16 -4.86
N ASP A 82 4.09 4.26 -4.04
CA ASP A 82 5.33 4.92 -4.39
C ASP A 82 6.37 3.90 -4.86
N GLU A 83 7.11 4.21 -5.92
CA GLU A 83 8.28 3.44 -6.35
C GLU A 83 9.55 4.10 -5.78
N PRO A 84 10.15 3.56 -4.69
CA PRO A 84 11.26 4.20 -3.99
C PRO A 84 12.47 4.47 -4.87
N LYS A 85 12.70 3.62 -5.87
CA LYS A 85 13.84 3.72 -6.78
C LYS A 85 13.84 5.05 -7.54
N PHE A 86 12.66 5.56 -7.88
CA PHE A 86 12.49 6.80 -8.64
C PHE A 86 11.88 7.93 -7.82
N GLU A 87 11.58 7.68 -6.53
CA GLU A 87 10.96 8.64 -5.61
C GLU A 87 9.66 9.22 -6.20
N LYS A 88 8.84 8.35 -6.82
CA LYS A 88 7.62 8.72 -7.53
C LYS A 88 6.42 7.90 -7.12
N GLU A 89 5.31 8.59 -6.92
CA GLU A 89 3.98 8.01 -6.87
C GLU A 89 3.59 7.45 -8.25
N ARG A 90 3.13 6.20 -8.26
CA ARG A 90 2.70 5.44 -9.44
C ARG A 90 1.20 5.22 -9.47
N ALA A 91 0.58 5.18 -8.31
CA ALA A 91 -0.87 5.05 -8.17
C ALA A 91 -1.38 5.65 -6.85
N TYR A 92 -2.66 5.99 -6.86
CA TYR A 92 -3.46 6.53 -5.78
C TYR A 92 -4.81 5.81 -5.75
N TYR A 93 -5.07 5.12 -4.64
CA TYR A 93 -6.31 4.38 -4.42
C TYR A 93 -7.06 4.88 -3.21
N LEU A 94 -8.38 4.92 -3.32
CA LEU A 94 -9.31 5.12 -2.22
C LEU A 94 -9.98 3.78 -1.93
N ILE A 95 -9.57 3.13 -0.85
CA ILE A 95 -10.15 1.85 -0.42
C ILE A 95 -10.92 2.08 0.88
N GLY A 96 -12.19 1.73 0.87
CA GLY A 96 -13.08 1.90 2.01
C GLY A 96 -13.94 0.69 2.31
N ILE A 97 -14.60 0.75 3.45
CA ILE A 97 -15.48 -0.31 3.96
C ILE A 97 -16.79 0.34 4.40
N GLY A 98 -17.92 -0.21 3.96
CA GLY A 98 -19.22 0.20 4.45
C GLY A 98 -19.32 0.04 5.98
N ARG A 99 -19.79 1.06 6.70
CA ARG A 99 -19.85 1.05 8.17
C ARG A 99 -20.76 -0.04 8.74
N THR A 100 -21.72 -0.52 7.94
CA THR A 100 -22.54 -1.69 8.27
C THR A 100 -21.67 -2.93 8.48
N ILE A 101 -20.70 -3.18 7.61
CA ILE A 101 -19.75 -4.30 7.74
C ILE A 101 -18.96 -4.16 9.05
N LEU A 102 -18.39 -2.98 9.30
CA LEU A 102 -17.59 -2.73 10.51
C LEU A 102 -18.41 -2.91 11.80
N ARG A 103 -19.71 -2.60 11.74
CA ARG A 103 -20.65 -2.84 12.84
C ARG A 103 -20.94 -4.34 12.99
N ASP A 104 -21.20 -5.03 11.89
CA ASP A 104 -21.60 -6.44 11.90
C ASP A 104 -20.41 -7.34 12.32
N TRP A 105 -19.18 -6.98 11.94
CA TRP A 105 -17.92 -7.55 12.44
C TRP A 105 -17.56 -7.14 13.88
N GLN A 106 -18.40 -6.32 14.53
CA GLN A 106 -18.20 -5.85 15.91
C GLN A 106 -16.85 -5.15 16.15
N VAL A 107 -16.35 -4.43 15.14
CA VAL A 107 -15.04 -3.76 15.18
C VAL A 107 -15.07 -2.57 16.14
N LYS A 108 -14.15 -2.55 17.09
CA LYS A 108 -13.96 -1.43 18.03
C LYS A 108 -13.20 -0.26 17.40
N ASP A 109 -12.06 -0.54 16.78
CA ASP A 109 -11.24 0.46 16.07
C ASP A 109 -11.50 0.40 14.56
N LYS A 110 -12.58 1.07 14.14
CA LYS A 110 -13.05 1.09 12.76
C LYS A 110 -12.01 1.69 11.81
N VAL A 111 -11.26 2.67 12.27
CA VAL A 111 -10.28 3.40 11.46
C VAL A 111 -9.08 2.50 11.19
N GLN A 112 -8.53 1.86 12.22
CA GLN A 112 -7.39 0.96 12.08
C GLN A 112 -7.74 -0.27 11.25
N VAL A 113 -8.88 -0.92 11.53
CA VAL A 113 -9.29 -2.12 10.77
C VAL A 113 -9.55 -1.78 9.30
N SER A 114 -10.14 -0.62 8.99
CA SER A 114 -10.34 -0.21 7.60
C SER A 114 -9.03 -0.02 6.84
N LYS A 115 -7.99 0.49 7.52
CA LYS A 115 -6.64 0.59 6.97
C LYS A 115 -6.04 -0.80 6.69
N GLU A 116 -6.15 -1.71 7.65
CA GLU A 116 -5.56 -3.06 7.55
C GLU A 116 -6.22 -3.88 6.45
N VAL A 117 -7.53 -3.78 6.29
CA VAL A 117 -8.27 -4.42 5.20
C VAL A 117 -7.83 -3.90 3.83
N GLY A 118 -7.66 -2.59 3.65
CA GLY A 118 -7.18 -2.07 2.37
C GLY A 118 -5.74 -2.50 2.05
N LEU A 119 -4.86 -2.57 3.04
CA LEU A 119 -3.52 -3.16 2.88
C LEU A 119 -3.60 -4.66 2.52
N ALA A 120 -4.47 -5.42 3.17
CA ALA A 120 -4.66 -6.83 2.89
C ALA A 120 -5.20 -7.07 1.47
N LEU A 121 -6.11 -6.22 1.00
CA LEU A 121 -6.63 -6.24 -0.37
C LEU A 121 -5.54 -5.99 -1.42
N LEU A 122 -4.73 -4.94 -1.24
CA LEU A 122 -3.62 -4.65 -2.15
C LEU A 122 -2.62 -5.82 -2.22
N ASN A 123 -2.31 -6.43 -1.07
CA ASN A 123 -1.48 -7.62 -1.02
C ASN A 123 -2.13 -8.84 -1.69
N TYR A 124 -3.43 -9.03 -1.52
CA TYR A 124 -4.20 -10.08 -2.19
C TYR A 124 -4.13 -9.94 -3.72
N TYR A 125 -4.35 -8.73 -4.26
CA TYR A 125 -4.21 -8.52 -5.71
C TYR A 125 -2.80 -8.83 -6.20
N ASN A 126 -1.79 -8.41 -5.44
CA ASN A 126 -0.40 -8.71 -5.76
C ASN A 126 -0.10 -10.22 -5.77
N ARG A 127 -0.59 -10.97 -4.77
CA ARG A 127 -0.46 -12.44 -4.72
C ARG A 127 -1.13 -13.12 -5.90
N ARG A 128 -2.25 -12.57 -6.37
CA ARG A 128 -2.95 -13.03 -7.60
C ARG A 128 -2.24 -12.64 -8.90
N GLY A 129 -1.05 -12.07 -8.82
CA GLY A 129 -0.23 -11.71 -9.96
C GLY A 129 -0.53 -10.33 -10.54
N MET A 130 -1.38 -9.53 -9.89
CA MET A 130 -1.70 -8.19 -10.36
C MET A 130 -0.69 -7.16 -9.86
N ASP A 131 -0.15 -6.34 -10.76
CA ASP A 131 0.73 -5.23 -10.41
C ASP A 131 -0.06 -4.14 -9.69
N VAL A 132 0.30 -3.83 -8.45
CA VAL A 132 -0.42 -2.88 -7.60
C VAL A 132 -0.45 -1.45 -8.15
N ASP A 133 0.45 -1.05 -9.04
CA ASP A 133 0.42 0.27 -9.71
C ASP A 133 -0.52 0.32 -10.92
N LYS A 134 -1.05 -0.84 -11.36
CA LYS A 134 -1.86 -1.01 -12.57
C LYS A 134 -3.30 -1.43 -12.30
N LEU A 135 -3.72 -1.45 -11.03
CA LEU A 135 -5.09 -1.79 -10.68
C LEU A 135 -6.06 -0.74 -11.20
N VAL A 136 -7.22 -1.23 -11.67
CA VAL A 136 -8.37 -0.43 -12.10
C VAL A 136 -9.59 -0.93 -11.36
N PHE A 137 -10.20 -0.05 -10.57
CA PHE A 137 -11.48 -0.32 -9.93
C PHE A 137 -12.62 0.25 -10.76
N ASN A 138 -13.58 -0.59 -11.14
CA ASN A 138 -14.72 -0.20 -11.99
C ASN A 138 -16.05 -0.14 -11.20
N GLN A 139 -15.97 -0.11 -9.86
CA GLN A 139 -17.17 -0.09 -9.00
C GLN A 139 -18.02 1.16 -9.21
N TYR A 140 -17.38 2.31 -9.45
CA TYR A 140 -18.05 3.57 -9.70
C TYR A 140 -17.72 4.07 -11.12
N PRO A 141 -18.73 4.31 -11.97
CA PRO A 141 -18.50 4.83 -13.31
C PRO A 141 -17.95 6.27 -13.25
N GLY A 142 -17.05 6.60 -14.16
CA GLY A 142 -16.49 7.95 -14.32
C GLY A 142 -15.03 7.93 -14.76
N PRO A 143 -14.58 8.92 -15.56
CA PRO A 143 -13.23 8.92 -16.14
C PRO A 143 -12.10 8.97 -15.10
N ASP A 144 -12.36 9.51 -13.90
CA ASP A 144 -11.35 9.70 -12.84
C ASP A 144 -11.57 8.82 -11.60
N ASN A 145 -12.56 7.92 -11.64
CA ASN A 145 -12.98 7.09 -10.50
C ASN A 145 -12.36 5.68 -10.49
N ASP A 146 -11.42 5.44 -11.39
CA ASP A 146 -10.70 4.17 -11.53
C ASP A 146 -9.87 3.75 -10.29
N GLY A 147 -9.74 4.65 -9.32
CA GLY A 147 -9.00 4.43 -8.08
C GLY A 147 -9.87 4.15 -6.86
N ARG A 148 -11.20 4.12 -6.96
CA ARG A 148 -12.09 3.99 -5.79
C ARG A 148 -12.71 2.60 -5.65
N ARG A 149 -12.55 2.00 -4.48
CA ARG A 149 -13.11 0.70 -4.09
C ARG A 149 -13.70 0.72 -2.68
N ILE A 150 -14.99 0.48 -2.54
CA ILE A 150 -15.70 0.44 -1.25
C ILE A 150 -16.34 -0.94 -1.06
N LEU A 151 -15.90 -1.71 -0.07
CA LEU A 151 -16.47 -3.01 0.26
C LEU A 151 -17.93 -2.88 0.74
N GLN A 152 -18.82 -3.66 0.14
CA GLN A 152 -20.25 -3.75 0.49
C GLN A 152 -20.57 -5.07 1.19
N VAL A 153 -21.63 -5.08 2.00
CA VAL A 153 -22.03 -6.24 2.84
C VAL A 153 -22.18 -7.52 2.02
N ALA A 154 -22.73 -7.43 0.81
CA ALA A 154 -22.93 -8.58 -0.08
C ALA A 154 -21.63 -9.19 -0.64
N GLU A 155 -20.48 -8.55 -0.40
CA GLU A 155 -19.18 -8.96 -0.95
C GLU A 155 -18.28 -9.63 0.08
N VAL A 156 -18.61 -9.55 1.37
CA VAL A 156 -17.74 -9.99 2.46
C VAL A 156 -18.46 -11.01 3.35
N PRO A 157 -17.72 -11.91 4.02
CA PRO A 157 -18.31 -12.85 4.96
C PRO A 157 -18.77 -12.17 6.25
N GLU A 158 -19.45 -12.94 7.11
CA GLU A 158 -20.06 -12.45 8.36
C GLU A 158 -19.03 -12.00 9.41
N THR A 159 -17.76 -12.37 9.26
CA THR A 159 -16.69 -12.03 10.22
C THR A 159 -15.43 -11.53 9.52
N LEU A 160 -14.66 -10.69 10.23
CA LEU A 160 -13.39 -10.15 9.74
C LEU A 160 -12.35 -11.26 9.53
N GLU A 161 -12.30 -12.23 10.44
CA GLU A 161 -11.37 -13.36 10.39
C GLU A 161 -11.60 -14.21 9.14
N GLN A 162 -12.85 -14.58 8.86
CA GLN A 162 -13.19 -15.29 7.62
C GLN A 162 -12.80 -14.49 6.38
N TYR A 163 -12.95 -13.17 6.41
CA TYR A 163 -12.56 -12.34 5.28
C TYR A 163 -11.05 -12.39 5.04
N PHE A 164 -10.24 -12.24 6.08
CA PHE A 164 -8.78 -12.38 5.96
C PHE A 164 -8.36 -13.78 5.53
N ASP A 165 -9.00 -14.83 6.04
CA ASP A 165 -8.73 -16.22 5.61
C ASP A 165 -9.03 -16.40 4.11
N MET A 166 -10.15 -15.84 3.62
CA MET A 166 -10.49 -15.91 2.20
C MET A 166 -9.51 -15.11 1.33
N LEU A 167 -9.01 -13.96 1.81
CA LEU A 167 -7.95 -13.21 1.12
C LEU A 167 -6.63 -13.98 1.12
N MET A 168 -6.28 -14.67 2.20
CA MET A 168 -5.02 -15.43 2.30
C MET A 168 -5.02 -16.73 1.49
N THR A 169 -6.18 -17.36 1.36
CA THR A 169 -6.38 -18.58 0.56
C THR A 169 -6.75 -18.31 -0.90
N ASP A 170 -6.79 -17.03 -1.29
CA ASP A 170 -7.19 -16.56 -2.61
C ASP A 170 -8.58 -17.07 -3.08
N THR A 171 -9.48 -17.39 -2.15
CA THR A 171 -10.82 -17.92 -2.43
C THR A 171 -11.88 -16.82 -2.58
N TRP A 172 -11.59 -15.62 -2.09
CA TRP A 172 -12.41 -14.44 -2.38
C TRP A 172 -12.21 -13.98 -3.83
N VAL A 173 -13.22 -13.33 -4.42
CA VAL A 173 -13.15 -12.78 -5.79
C VAL A 173 -13.70 -11.37 -5.82
N ASP A 174 -12.85 -10.39 -6.17
CA ASP A 174 -13.34 -9.05 -6.47
C ASP A 174 -13.79 -8.96 -7.92
N LYS A 175 -15.09 -8.72 -8.14
CA LYS A 175 -15.65 -8.48 -9.47
C LYS A 175 -15.38 -7.06 -9.98
N PHE A 176 -14.93 -6.16 -9.10
CA PHE A 176 -14.73 -4.76 -9.41
C PHE A 176 -13.27 -4.39 -9.72
N VAL A 177 -12.35 -5.36 -9.70
CA VAL A 177 -10.94 -5.14 -9.99
C VAL A 177 -10.56 -5.72 -11.35
N THR A 178 -9.79 -4.94 -12.11
CA THR A 178 -9.09 -5.40 -13.30
C THR A 178 -7.68 -4.84 -13.31
N GLN A 179 -6.82 -5.35 -14.19
CA GLN A 179 -5.48 -4.82 -14.40
C GLN A 179 -5.39 -4.19 -15.80
N ASP A 180 -4.83 -2.99 -15.87
CA ASP A 180 -4.48 -2.33 -17.12
C ASP A 180 -3.03 -2.65 -17.53
N GLU A 181 -2.66 -2.36 -18.77
CA GLU A 181 -1.27 -2.45 -19.22
C GLU A 181 -0.40 -1.35 -18.60
N LYS A 182 -1.01 -0.17 -18.34
CA LYS A 182 -0.32 1.03 -17.88
C LYS A 182 -0.57 1.30 -16.39
N SER A 183 0.43 1.85 -15.71
CA SER A 183 0.26 2.33 -14.33
C SER A 183 -0.73 3.49 -14.28
N GLN A 184 -1.43 3.65 -13.16
CA GLN A 184 -2.51 4.63 -13.02
C GLN A 184 -2.04 6.07 -13.27
N ASP A 185 -0.84 6.44 -12.81
CA ASP A 185 -0.25 7.76 -13.08
C ASP A 185 -0.13 8.06 -14.58
N MET A 186 0.29 7.08 -15.39
CA MET A 186 0.35 7.22 -16.85
C MET A 186 -1.03 7.32 -17.48
N ARG A 187 -2.01 6.55 -16.96
CA ARG A 187 -3.41 6.61 -17.43
C ARG A 187 -4.03 7.99 -17.14
N ARG A 188 -3.62 8.64 -16.04
CA ARG A 188 -3.99 10.02 -15.67
C ARG A 188 -3.15 11.10 -16.37
N GLY A 189 -2.38 10.73 -17.41
CA GLY A 189 -1.71 11.67 -18.30
C GLY A 189 -0.27 12.03 -17.93
N ARG A 190 0.35 11.37 -16.95
CA ARG A 190 1.77 11.56 -16.66
C ARG A 190 2.60 11.01 -17.84
N PRO A 191 3.47 11.81 -18.47
CA PRO A 191 4.28 11.34 -19.60
C PRO A 191 5.30 10.30 -19.12
N GLU A 192 5.52 9.27 -19.92
CA GLU A 192 6.45 8.16 -19.58
C GLU A 192 7.89 8.64 -19.33
N SER A 193 8.30 9.70 -20.02
CA SER A 193 9.61 10.36 -19.79
C SER A 193 9.78 10.92 -18.37
N ALA A 194 8.67 11.21 -17.67
CA ALA A 194 8.66 11.64 -16.29
C ALA A 194 8.78 10.48 -15.30
N LEU A 195 8.88 9.22 -15.74
CA LEU A 195 9.12 8.06 -14.86
C LEU A 195 10.60 7.88 -14.53
N TYR A 196 11.49 8.17 -15.48
CA TYR A 196 12.93 7.81 -15.38
C TYR A 196 13.88 8.97 -15.04
N ARG A 197 13.36 10.21 -14.93
CA ARG A 197 14.16 11.40 -14.58
C ARG A 197 14.25 11.66 -13.09
#